data_AF-A0A0X8FL99-F1
#
_entry.id   AF-A0A0X8FL99-F1
#
_cell.length_a   1.000
_cell.length_b   1.000
_cell.length_c   1.000
_cell.angle_alpha   90.00
_cell.angle_beta   90.00
_cell.angle_gamma   90.00
#
_symmetry.space_group_name_H-M   'P 1'
#
loop_
_entity.id
_entity.type
_entity.pdbx_description
1 polymer ?
#
loop_
_entity_poly.entity_id
_entity_poly.type
_entity_poly.pdbx_seq_one_letter_code
_entity_poly.pdbx_strand_id
1 'polypeptide(L)'
;MKDKQYQQYIIWRQQMQIMGEILADSGHDDIASDMGAAPAWSAQDPLAREDFNESLANRGLDHVSQSEMIQFELEYDASLI
;
A
#
# COMPACT_ATOMS: atom_id res chain seq x y z
N MET A 1 -18.89 5.56 -0.10
CA MET A 1 -17.88 4.73 -0.81
C MET A 1 -16.49 4.92 -0.22
N LYS A 2 -16.09 6.16 0.11
CA LYS A 2 -14.82 6.47 0.78
C LYS A 2 -14.52 5.60 2.01
N ASP A 3 -15.49 5.34 2.88
CA ASP A 3 -15.29 4.46 4.03
C ASP A 3 -14.89 3.02 3.64
N LYS A 4 -15.47 2.48 2.56
CA LYS A 4 -15.11 1.15 2.05
C LYS A 4 -13.74 1.15 1.39
N GLN A 5 -13.40 2.20 0.64
CA GLN A 5 -12.07 2.37 0.03
C GLN A 5 -11.00 2.51 1.12
N TYR A 6 -11.26 3.27 2.18
CA TYR A 6 -10.35 3.40 3.31
C TYR A 6 -10.17 2.09 4.08
N GLN A 7 -11.26 1.34 4.32
CA GLN A 7 -11.13 -0.02 4.88
C GLN A 7 -10.28 -0.95 4.01
N GLN A 8 -10.40 -0.85 2.69
CA GLN A 8 -9.51 -1.60 1.79
C GLN A 8 -8.08 -1.10 1.84
N TYR A 9 -7.88 0.21 1.97
CA TYR A 9 -6.56 0.80 2.13
C TYR A 9 -5.83 0.23 3.35
N ILE A 10 -6.51 0.13 4.50
CA ILE A 10 -5.94 -0.47 5.73
C ILE A 10 -5.50 -1.92 5.48
N ILE A 11 -6.36 -2.74 4.87
CA ILE A 11 -6.06 -4.16 4.59
C ILE A 11 -4.88 -4.26 3.62
N TRP A 12 -4.90 -3.48 2.55
CA TRP A 12 -3.85 -3.44 1.55
C TRP A 12 -2.50 -3.03 2.17
N ARG A 13 -2.47 -1.97 2.99
CA ARG A 13 -1.26 -1.53 3.71
C ARG A 13 -0.68 -2.61 4.62
N GLN A 14 -1.53 -3.33 5.36
CA GLN A 14 -1.09 -4.43 6.22
C GLN A 14 -0.51 -5.60 5.43
N GLN A 15 -1.12 -5.97 4.30
CA GLN A 15 -0.61 -7.02 3.42
C GLN A 15 0.77 -6.67 2.87
N MET A 16 0.94 -5.43 2.44
CA MET A 16 2.21 -4.94 1.91
C MET A 16 3.32 -4.94 2.98
N GLN A 17 3.02 -4.50 4.21
CA GLN A 17 3.98 -4.59 5.32
C GLN A 17 4.43 -6.03 5.59
N ILE A 18 3.49 -6.98 5.67
CA ILE A 18 3.80 -8.40 5.89
C ILE A 18 4.67 -8.96 4.77
N MET A 19 4.36 -8.63 3.51
CA MET A 19 5.18 -9.07 2.37
C MET A 19 6.59 -8.49 2.41
N GLY A 20 6.74 -7.22 2.78
CA GLY A 20 8.05 -6.58 2.98
C GLY A 20 8.87 -7.27 4.08
N GLU A 21 8.24 -7.61 5.21
CA GLU A 21 8.89 -8.32 6.31
C GLU A 21 9.33 -9.75 5.92
N ILE A 22 8.49 -10.50 5.20
CA ILE A 22 8.82 -11.85 4.71
C ILE A 22 10.01 -11.81 3.75
N LEU A 23 10.05 -10.83 2.84
CA LEU A 23 11.15 -10.67 1.90
C LEU A 23 12.46 -10.32 2.64
N ALA A 24 12.40 -9.47 3.66
CA ALA A 24 13.55 -9.10 4.49
C ALA A 24 14.09 -10.27 5.34
N ASP A 25 13.22 -11.12 5.91
CA ASP A 25 13.63 -12.26 6.76
C ASP A 25 14.17 -13.47 5.95
N SER A 26 13.83 -13.56 4.66
CA SER A 26 14.23 -14.67 3.78
C SER A 26 15.71 -14.67 3.33
N GLY A 27 16.56 -13.82 3.92
CA GLY A 27 18.01 -13.81 3.71
C GLY A 27 18.47 -13.41 2.30
N HIS A 28 17.56 -12.94 1.45
CA HIS A 28 17.87 -12.35 0.15
C HIS A 28 18.07 -10.84 0.30
N ASP A 29 19.09 -10.44 1.06
CA ASP A 29 19.52 -9.03 1.16
C ASP A 29 19.83 -8.44 -0.23
N ASP A 30 20.19 -9.30 -1.19
CA ASP A 30 20.55 -8.91 -2.55
C ASP A 30 19.33 -8.64 -3.45
N ILE A 31 18.21 -9.37 -3.27
CA ILE A 31 16.98 -9.12 -4.03
C ILE A 31 16.21 -7.96 -3.40
N ALA A 32 16.23 -7.85 -2.07
CA ALA A 32 15.75 -6.65 -1.40
C ALA A 32 16.57 -5.44 -1.89
N SER A 33 17.90 -5.52 -2.00
CA SER A 33 18.72 -4.36 -2.42
C SER A 33 18.72 -4.07 -3.93
N ASP A 34 18.68 -5.09 -4.81
CA ASP A 34 18.76 -4.95 -6.29
C ASP A 34 17.37 -4.82 -6.94
N MET A 35 16.30 -5.22 -6.24
CA MET A 35 14.93 -4.74 -6.52
C MET A 35 14.60 -3.44 -5.76
N GLY A 36 15.59 -2.82 -5.11
CA GLY A 36 15.44 -1.67 -4.22
C GLY A 36 14.61 -2.04 -3.01
N ALA A 37 15.14 -1.94 -1.79
CA ALA A 37 14.49 -2.46 -0.59
C ALA A 37 13.19 -1.70 -0.36
N ALA A 38 12.08 -2.14 -0.98
CA ALA A 38 11.11 -1.21 -1.54
C ALA A 38 10.62 -0.25 -0.46
N PRO A 39 11.14 0.99 -0.40
CA PRO A 39 10.67 1.97 0.56
C PRO A 39 9.35 2.59 0.06
N ALA A 40 8.54 1.86 -0.72
CA ALA A 40 7.83 2.46 -1.85
C ALA A 40 6.32 2.25 -1.87
N TRP A 41 5.68 1.63 -0.87
CA TRP A 41 4.19 1.62 -0.85
C TRP A 41 3.60 2.91 -0.27
N SER A 42 4.17 4.06 -0.63
CA SER A 42 3.60 5.36 -0.31
C SER A 42 2.55 5.74 -1.35
N ALA A 43 1.56 6.52 -0.95
CA ALA A 43 0.63 7.21 -1.83
C ALA A 43 1.32 8.13 -2.86
N GLN A 44 2.61 8.44 -2.65
CA GLN A 44 3.43 9.17 -3.61
C GLN A 44 3.98 8.28 -4.74
N ASP A 45 4.03 6.96 -4.57
CA ASP A 45 4.44 6.02 -5.61
C ASP A 45 3.27 5.70 -6.56
N PRO A 46 3.40 6.00 -7.87
CA PRO A 46 2.40 5.65 -8.87
C PRO A 46 2.08 4.16 -8.93
N LEU A 47 3.06 3.27 -8.73
CA LEU A 47 2.88 1.82 -8.79
C LEU A 47 2.06 1.32 -7.59
N ALA A 48 2.33 1.86 -6.40
CA ALA A 48 1.56 1.55 -5.21
C ALA A 48 0.09 1.95 -5.37
N ARG A 49 -0.17 3.09 -6.02
CA ARG A 49 -1.53 3.54 -6.32
C ARG A 49 -2.22 2.66 -7.36
N GLU A 50 -1.51 2.23 -8.39
CA GLU A 50 -2.05 1.32 -9.39
C GLU A 50 -2.42 -0.02 -8.76
N ASP A 51 -1.53 -0.62 -7.98
CA ASP A 51 -1.79 -1.86 -7.23
C ASP A 51 -2.99 -1.73 -6.29
N PHE A 52 -3.07 -0.61 -5.55
CA PHE A 52 -4.24 -0.35 -4.71
C PHE A 52 -5.53 -0.22 -5.52
N ASN A 53 -5.51 0.48 -6.66
CA ASN A 53 -6.69 0.62 -7.53
C ASN A 53 -7.13 -0.72 -8.15
N GLU A 54 -6.20 -1.60 -8.49
CA GLU A 54 -6.51 -2.97 -8.90
C GLU A 54 -7.21 -3.75 -7.77
N SER A 55 -6.76 -3.57 -6.53
CA SER A 55 -7.40 -4.17 -5.36
C SER A 55 -8.84 -3.67 -5.15
N LEU A 56 -9.10 -2.38 -5.44
CA LEU A 56 -10.42 -1.77 -5.38
C LEU A 56 -11.32 -2.31 -6.49
N ALA A 57 -10.82 -2.40 -7.72
CA ALA A 57 -11.55 -2.92 -8.87
C ALA A 57 -12.03 -4.37 -8.63
N ASN A 58 -11.16 -5.22 -8.07
CA ASN A 58 -11.50 -6.61 -7.69
C ASN A 58 -12.64 -6.71 -6.67
N ARG A 59 -12.90 -5.64 -5.92
CA ARG A 59 -13.98 -5.54 -4.92
C ARG A 59 -15.18 -4.75 -5.41
N GLY A 60 -15.20 -4.33 -6.67
CA GLY A 60 -16.25 -3.49 -7.26
C GLY A 60 -16.31 -2.09 -6.66
N LEU A 61 -15.17 -1.56 -6.19
CA LEU A 61 -15.03 -0.20 -5.69
C LEU A 61 -14.39 0.69 -6.76
N ASP A 62 -14.77 1.97 -6.76
CA ASP A 62 -14.17 2.96 -7.65
C ASP A 62 -12.69 3.17 -7.35
N HIS A 63 -11.95 3.52 -8.39
CA HIS A 63 -10.56 3.94 -8.26
C HIS A 63 -10.45 5.23 -7.45
N VAL A 64 -9.29 5.40 -6.83
CA VAL A 64 -8.94 6.61 -6.06
C VAL A 64 -7.90 7.41 -6.82
N SER A 65 -7.99 8.74 -6.66
CA SER A 65 -6.96 9.66 -7.11
C SER A 65 -5.72 9.60 -6.22
N GLN A 66 -4.62 10.19 -6.68
CA GLN A 66 -3.40 10.32 -5.86
C GLN A 66 -3.69 11.09 -4.56
N SER A 67 -4.44 12.18 -4.65
CA SER A 67 -4.79 13.00 -3.48
C SER A 67 -5.62 12.22 -2.46
N GLU A 68 -6.51 11.35 -2.91
CA GLU A 68 -7.31 10.49 -2.02
C GLU A 68 -6.45 9.41 -1.36
N MET A 69 -5.53 8.81 -2.11
CA MET A 69 -4.59 7.84 -1.53
C MET A 69 -3.68 8.51 -0.48
N ILE A 70 -3.24 9.75 -0.71
CA ILE A 70 -2.46 10.53 0.27
C ILE A 70 -3.29 10.81 1.53
N GLN A 71 -4.58 11.14 1.38
CA GLN A 71 -5.46 11.34 2.54
C GLN A 71 -5.58 10.05 3.36
N PHE A 72 -5.74 8.90 2.70
CA PHE A 72 -5.79 7.62 3.39
C PHE A 72 -4.48 7.28 4.10
N GLU A 73 -3.33 7.60 3.52
CA GLU A 73 -2.03 7.46 4.17
C GLU A 73 -1.94 8.28 5.47
N LEU A 74 -2.32 9.55 5.40
CA LEU A 74 -2.32 10.44 6.57
C LEU A 74 -3.27 9.96 7.67
N GLU A 75 -4.48 9.53 7.30
CA GLU A 75 -5.46 9.01 8.25
C GLU A 75 -4.98 7.71 8.91
N TYR A 76 -4.34 6.83 8.15
CA TYR A 76 -3.79 5.58 8.66
C TYR A 76 -2.65 5.83 9.63
N ASP A 77 -1.68 6.68 9.27
CA ASP A 77 -0.54 7.00 10.13
C ASP A 77 -0.98 7.70 11.41
N ALA A 78 -1.98 8.59 11.34
CA ALA A 78 -2.55 9.24 12.51
C ALA A 78 -3.26 8.24 13.46
N SER A 79 -3.76 7.11 12.93
CA SER A 79 -4.42 6.08 13.73
C SER A 79 -3.46 5.14 14.48
N LEU A 80 -2.17 5.18 14.15
CA LEU A 80 -1.11 4.35 14.76
C LEU A 80 -0.42 5.03 15.96
N ILE A 81 -0.71 6.30 16.23
CA ILE A 81 -0.15 7.14 17.32
C ILE A 81 -1.03 7.07 18.57
#